data_AF-C2FWX2-F1
#
_entry.id   AF-C2FWX2-F1
#
_cell.length_a   1.000
_cell.length_b   1.000
_cell.length_c   1.000
_cell.angle_alpha   90.00
_cell.angle_beta   90.00
_cell.angle_gamma   90.00
#
_symmetry.space_group_name_H-M   'P 1'
#
loop_
_entity.id
_entity.type
_entity.pdbx_description
1 polymer ?
#
loop_
_entity_poly.entity_id
_entity_poly.type
_entity_poly.pdbx_seq_one_letter_code
_entity_poly.pdbx_strand_id
1 'polypeptide(L)'
;MYSSQFEMTEVLADKHYVLQLDTLYESAKIRINGQDAGQIWSLPYSLPLGNILKKGTNTIEIEVANLMANRIRQMDRNGQKRQDYYDTKFVNIDYEPFRADTWSVMPSGLAGRVIIKIYD
;
A
#
# COMPACT_ATOMS: atom_id res chain seq x y z
N MET A 1 -3.84 -4.68 6.48
CA MET A 1 -2.83 -5.73 6.22
C MET A 1 -3.49 -6.88 5.48
N TYR A 2 -2.91 -7.33 4.38
CA TYR A 2 -3.33 -8.49 3.61
C TYR A 2 -2.34 -9.62 3.84
N SER A 3 -2.80 -10.88 3.87
CA SER A 3 -1.95 -12.07 4.01
C SER A 3 -2.49 -13.19 3.14
N SER A 4 -1.58 -13.94 2.50
CA SER A 4 -1.93 -15.11 1.70
C SER A 4 -0.77 -16.09 1.66
N GLN A 5 -1.04 -17.31 1.17
CA GLN A 5 -0.04 -18.33 0.93
C GLN A 5 -0.08 -18.77 -0.53
N PHE A 6 1.08 -19.13 -1.07
CA PHE A 6 1.21 -19.64 -2.44
C PHE A 6 2.28 -20.72 -2.50
N GLU A 7 2.11 -21.66 -3.43
CA GLU A 7 3.00 -22.80 -3.60
C GLU A 7 3.98 -22.55 -4.75
N MET A 8 5.26 -22.81 -4.53
CA MET A 8 6.30 -22.80 -5.56
C MET A 8 6.79 -24.24 -5.79
N THR A 9 6.53 -24.78 -6.97
CA THR A 9 6.99 -26.13 -7.35
C THR A 9 8.51 -26.23 -7.39
N GLU A 10 9.17 -25.16 -7.82
CA GLU A 10 10.61 -25.00 -7.85
C GLU A 10 11.01 -23.54 -7.69
N VAL A 11 12.25 -23.32 -7.23
CA VAL A 11 12.89 -22.00 -7.20
C VAL A 11 14.24 -22.19 -7.88
N LEU A 12 14.40 -21.55 -9.04
CA LEU A 12 15.57 -21.70 -9.89
C LEU A 12 16.61 -20.62 -9.52
N ALA A 13 17.85 -21.04 -9.29
CA ALA A 13 18.92 -20.16 -8.81
C ALA A 13 19.41 -19.15 -9.87
N ASP A 14 19.20 -19.45 -11.15
CA ASP A 14 19.54 -18.62 -12.30
C ASP A 14 18.40 -17.68 -12.73
N LYS A 15 17.29 -17.61 -11.96
CA LYS A 15 16.14 -16.78 -12.29
C LYS A 15 15.96 -15.61 -11.34
N HIS A 16 15.42 -14.53 -11.88
CA HIS A 16 15.06 -13.33 -11.12
C HIS A 16 13.55 -13.27 -10.91
N TYR A 17 13.13 -13.28 -9.65
CA TYR A 17 11.73 -13.18 -9.26
C TYR A 17 11.37 -11.74 -8.89
N VAL A 18 10.30 -11.22 -9.48
CA VAL A 18 9.81 -9.86 -9.21
C VAL A 18 8.33 -9.92 -8.86
N LEU A 19 7.98 -9.43 -7.68
CA LEU A 19 6.59 -9.18 -7.31
C LEU A 19 6.08 -7.96 -8.08
N GLN A 20 4.90 -8.07 -8.66
CA GLN A 20 4.21 -6.98 -9.35
C GLN A 20 2.79 -6.85 -8.80
N LEU A 21 2.41 -5.62 -8.46
CA LEU A 21 1.06 -5.24 -8.07
C LEU A 21 0.43 -4.47 -9.24
N ASP A 22 -0.79 -4.82 -9.64
CA ASP A 22 -1.50 -4.09 -10.70
C ASP A 22 -1.79 -2.65 -10.24
N THR A 23 -2.41 -2.48 -9.06
CA THR A 23 -2.82 -1.17 -8.55
C THR A 23 -2.64 -1.07 -7.04
N LEU A 24 -1.95 -0.03 -6.59
CA LEU A 24 -1.65 0.24 -5.17
C LEU A 24 -2.01 1.69 -4.81
N TYR A 25 -2.64 1.87 -3.64
CA TYR A 25 -3.00 3.19 -3.10
C TYR A 25 -2.62 3.26 -1.60
N GLU A 26 -1.49 3.84 -1.19
CA GLU A 26 -0.43 4.52 -1.98
C GLU A 26 0.90 3.76 -1.95
N SER A 27 1.20 3.13 -0.81
CA SER A 27 2.44 2.39 -0.61
C SER A 27 2.19 1.07 0.12
N ALA A 28 3.11 0.13 -0.05
CA ALA A 28 3.04 -1.18 0.56
C ALA A 28 4.39 -1.60 1.12
N LYS A 29 4.41 -2.10 2.35
CA LYS A 29 5.51 -2.89 2.89
C LYS A 29 5.23 -4.37 2.67
N ILE A 30 6.21 -5.08 2.11
CA ILE A 30 6.09 -6.48 1.72
C ILE A 30 6.92 -7.34 2.66
N ARG A 31 6.33 -8.42 3.16
CA ARG A 31 7.06 -9.50 3.84
C ARG A 31 6.78 -10.83 3.16
N ILE A 32 7.82 -11.63 2.97
CA ILE A 32 7.69 -13.00 2.45
C ILE A 32 8.33 -13.94 3.47
N ASN A 33 7.61 -15.01 3.85
CA ASN A 33 8.07 -15.98 4.84
C ASN A 33 8.50 -15.32 6.18
N GLY A 34 7.83 -14.23 6.56
CA GLY A 34 8.17 -13.44 7.75
C GLY A 34 9.40 -12.53 7.61
N GLN A 35 10.10 -12.55 6.46
CA GLN A 35 11.25 -11.70 6.18
C GLN A 35 10.82 -10.43 5.46
N ASP A 36 11.44 -9.29 5.78
CA ASP A 36 11.21 -8.02 5.10
C ASP A 36 11.75 -8.09 3.66
N ALA A 37 10.85 -7.98 2.69
CA ALA A 37 11.19 -8.01 1.27
C ALA A 37 11.42 -6.60 0.71
N GLY A 38 11.00 -5.55 1.44
CA GLY A 38 11.11 -4.16 1.01
C GLY A 38 9.77 -3.43 0.92
N GLN A 39 9.79 -2.28 0.25
CA GLN A 39 8.65 -1.37 0.14
C GLN A 39 8.41 -0.95 -1.31
N ILE A 40 7.15 -0.83 -1.70
CA ILE A 40 6.70 -0.32 -3.00
C ILE A 40 5.97 1.00 -2.74
N TRP A 41 6.42 2.08 -3.38
CA TRP A 41 5.84 3.42 -3.20
C TRP A 41 5.84 4.25 -4.49
N SER A 42 6.35 3.71 -5.60
CA SER A 42 6.41 4.39 -6.88
C SER A 42 6.18 3.42 -8.03
N LEU A 43 5.89 3.97 -9.21
CA LEU A 43 5.75 3.21 -10.44
C LEU A 43 7.12 2.79 -11.01
N PRO A 44 7.20 1.61 -11.66
CA PRO A 44 6.18 0.55 -11.65
C PRO A 44 6.06 -0.08 -10.26
N TYR A 45 4.85 -0.49 -9.86
CA TYR A 45 4.59 -1.14 -8.57
C TYR A 45 5.16 -2.56 -8.54
N SER A 46 6.48 -2.65 -8.45
CA SER A 46 7.24 -3.87 -8.54
C SER A 46 8.38 -3.93 -7.54
N LEU A 47 8.72 -5.12 -7.09
CA LEU A 47 9.77 -5.37 -6.10
C LEU A 47 10.53 -6.65 -6.44
N PRO A 48 11.84 -6.57 -6.73
CA PRO A 48 12.69 -7.74 -6.83
C PRO A 48 12.72 -8.51 -5.50
N LEU A 49 12.49 -9.82 -5.55
CA LEU A 49 12.37 -10.65 -4.34
C LEU A 49 13.69 -11.33 -3.94
N GLY A 50 14.73 -11.25 -4.78
CA GLY A 50 16.01 -11.91 -4.52
C GLY A 50 15.82 -13.40 -4.19
N ASN A 51 16.44 -13.85 -3.08
CA ASN A 51 16.49 -15.26 -2.68
C ASN A 51 15.54 -15.60 -1.52
N ILE A 52 14.49 -14.80 -1.27
CA ILE A 52 13.61 -14.99 -0.11
C ILE A 52 12.53 -16.06 -0.33
N LEU A 53 12.32 -16.46 -1.59
CA LEU A 53 11.39 -17.52 -1.98
C LEU A 53 12.01 -18.89 -1.72
N LYS A 54 11.17 -19.85 -1.31
CA LYS A 54 11.56 -21.25 -1.13
C LYS A 54 10.66 -22.18 -1.94
N LYS A 55 11.17 -23.36 -2.27
CA LYS A 55 10.32 -24.45 -2.77
C LYS A 55 9.29 -24.82 -1.72
N GLY A 56 8.07 -25.10 -2.16
CA GLY A 56 6.94 -25.40 -1.28
C GLY A 56 6.08 -24.17 -0.98
N THR A 57 5.45 -24.17 0.19
CA THR A 57 4.55 -23.10 0.62
C THR A 57 5.30 -21.86 1.07
N ASN A 58 4.94 -20.71 0.49
CA ASN A 58 5.41 -19.39 0.88
C ASN A 58 4.26 -18.55 1.42
N THR A 59 4.52 -17.75 2.46
CA THR A 59 3.54 -16.78 2.98
C THR A 59 3.92 -15.38 2.50
N ILE A 60 2.96 -14.63 1.98
CA ILE A 60 3.11 -13.21 1.63
C ILE A 60 2.23 -12.36 2.53
N GLU A 61 2.80 -11.28 3.05
CA GLU A 61 2.10 -10.25 3.80
C GLU A 61 2.33 -8.90 3.14
N ILE A 62 1.23 -8.16 2.92
CA ILE A 62 1.24 -6.85 2.28
C ILE A 62 0.57 -5.86 3.21
N GLU A 63 1.38 -4.97 3.77
CA GLU A 63 0.93 -3.90 4.66
C GLU A 63 0.79 -2.61 3.83
N VAL A 64 -0.45 -2.26 3.49
CA VAL A 64 -0.75 -1.09 2.66
C VAL A 64 -1.05 0.13 3.53
N ALA A 65 -0.45 1.26 3.16
CA ALA A 65 -0.73 2.57 3.75
C ALA A 65 -1.33 3.51 2.69
N ASN A 66 -2.50 4.08 2.99
CA ASN A 66 -3.18 5.08 2.17
C ASN A 66 -3.18 6.46 2.84
N LEU A 67 -3.66 7.48 2.12
CA LEU A 67 -3.77 8.84 2.65
C LEU A 67 -4.96 8.99 3.61
N MET A 68 -4.84 9.98 4.51
CA MET A 68 -5.87 10.34 5.48
C MET A 68 -7.11 11.00 4.87
N ALA A 69 -7.15 11.26 3.55
CA ALA A 69 -8.22 11.99 2.88
C ALA A 69 -9.63 11.45 3.23
N ASN A 70 -9.82 10.13 3.16
CA ASN A 70 -11.10 9.49 3.49
C ASN A 70 -11.47 9.63 4.97
N ARG A 71 -10.48 9.59 5.87
CA ARG A 71 -10.69 9.75 7.31
C ARG A 71 -11.01 11.21 7.68
N ILE A 72 -10.26 12.16 7.14
CA ILE A 72 -10.46 13.60 7.35
C ILE A 72 -11.85 14.01 6.84
N ARG A 73 -12.24 13.53 5.64
CA ARG A 73 -13.60 13.71 5.11
C ARG A 73 -14.67 13.20 6.08
N GLN A 74 -14.50 11.99 6.63
CA GLN A 74 -15.44 11.42 7.58
C GLN A 74 -15.55 12.26 8.86
N MET A 75 -14.41 12.73 9.37
CA MET A 75 -14.36 13.59 10.57
C MET A 75 -15.15 14.88 10.36
N ASP A 76 -14.97 15.56 9.23
CA ASP A 76 -15.70 16.80 8.92
C ASP A 76 -17.21 16.57 8.78
N ARG A 77 -17.62 15.50 8.08
CA ARG A 77 -19.04 15.16 7.93
C ARG A 77 -19.73 14.88 9.26
N ASN A 78 -18.97 14.39 10.23
CA ASN A 78 -19.48 14.05 11.57
C ASN A 78 -19.27 15.19 12.59
N GLY A 79 -18.76 16.35 12.17
CA GLY A 79 -18.45 17.46 13.07
C GLY A 79 -17.41 17.11 14.15
N GLN A 80 -16.56 16.11 13.89
CA GLN A 80 -15.52 15.71 14.84
C GLN A 80 -14.45 16.79 14.89
N LYS A 81 -14.12 17.26 16.09
CA LYS A 81 -13.01 18.19 16.28
C LYS A 81 -11.72 17.56 15.75
N ARG A 82 -11.07 18.27 14.83
CA ARG A 82 -9.65 18.04 14.54
C ARG A 82 -8.88 18.57 15.75
N GLN A 83 -7.80 17.88 16.13
CA GLN A 83 -6.98 18.25 17.30
C GLN A 83 -6.79 19.77 17.33
N ASP A 84 -7.16 20.41 18.46
CA ASP A 84 -7.12 21.86 18.63
C ASP A 84 -5.68 22.35 18.40
N TYR A 85 -5.37 22.81 17.18
CA TYR A 85 -4.14 23.53 16.92
C TYR A 85 -4.33 24.93 17.53
N TYR A 86 -3.37 25.33 18.36
CA TYR A 86 -3.42 26.50 19.25
C TYR A 86 -3.67 27.87 18.59
N ASP A 87 -3.90 27.93 17.27
CA ASP A 87 -4.33 29.12 16.53
C ASP A 87 -5.08 28.67 15.26
N THR A 88 -6.41 28.71 15.29
CA THR A 88 -7.31 28.12 14.28
C THR A 88 -7.38 28.96 13.00
N LYS A 89 -6.32 28.88 12.17
CA LYS A 89 -6.34 29.34 10.77
C LYS A 89 -6.03 28.19 9.81
N PHE A 90 -6.75 27.08 9.95
CA PHE A 90 -6.64 25.97 9.01
C PHE A 90 -7.43 26.32 7.73
N VAL A 91 -6.69 26.70 6.70
CA VAL A 91 -7.22 27.13 5.39
C VAL A 91 -6.80 26.16 4.29
N ASN A 92 -7.52 26.18 3.16
CA ASN A 92 -7.08 25.49 1.95
C ASN A 92 -5.93 26.27 1.26
N ILE A 93 -5.46 25.77 0.11
CA ILE A 93 -4.38 26.40 -0.65
C ILE A 93 -4.75 27.81 -1.18
N ASP A 94 -6.05 28.10 -1.27
CA ASP A 94 -6.60 29.39 -1.69
C ASP A 94 -6.88 30.34 -0.51
N TYR A 95 -6.43 29.99 0.71
CA TYR A 95 -6.65 30.73 1.95
C TYR A 95 -8.13 30.85 2.39
N GLU A 96 -9.00 29.98 1.91
CA GLU A 96 -10.40 29.87 2.34
C GLU A 96 -10.56 28.83 3.47
N PRO A 97 -11.68 28.83 4.23
CA PRO A 97 -11.93 27.81 5.24
C PRO A 97 -11.84 26.40 4.65
N PHE A 98 -11.02 25.55 5.24
CA PHE A 98 -10.83 24.19 4.75
C PHE A 98 -12.10 23.34 4.95
N ARG A 99 -12.54 22.68 3.88
CA ARG A 99 -13.72 21.80 3.86
C ARG A 99 -13.39 20.48 3.16
N ALA A 100 -13.28 19.38 3.90
CA ALA A 100 -13.09 18.04 3.32
C ALA A 100 -14.38 17.22 3.26
N ASP A 101 -15.47 17.69 3.85
CA ASP A 101 -16.77 17.01 3.80
C ASP A 101 -17.33 16.86 2.38
N THR A 102 -16.94 17.78 1.49
CA THR A 102 -17.33 17.82 0.07
C THR A 102 -16.44 16.95 -0.83
N TRP A 103 -15.30 16.45 -0.33
CA TRP A 103 -14.39 15.64 -1.13
C TRP A 103 -15.06 14.33 -1.58
N SER A 104 -14.71 13.85 -2.77
CA SER A 104 -15.04 12.50 -3.21
C SER A 104 -14.29 11.46 -2.35
N VAL A 105 -14.83 10.23 -2.28
CA VAL A 105 -14.09 9.13 -1.67
C VAL A 105 -12.91 8.80 -2.58
N MET A 106 -11.71 8.80 -2.00
CA MET A 106 -10.48 8.43 -2.70
C MET A 106 -10.33 6.90 -2.71
N PRO A 107 -9.81 6.30 -3.80
CA PRO A 107 -9.42 4.90 -3.78
C PRO A 107 -8.36 4.64 -2.70
N SER A 108 -8.34 3.43 -2.14
CA SER A 108 -7.43 3.05 -1.06
C SER A 108 -7.17 1.55 -1.06
N GLY A 109 -5.98 1.14 -0.64
CA GLY A 109 -5.65 -0.28 -0.46
C GLY A 109 -4.97 -0.89 -1.68
N LEU A 110 -5.11 -2.22 -1.80
CA LEU A 110 -4.58 -3.02 -2.90
C LEU A 110 -5.72 -3.40 -3.85
N ALA A 111 -5.55 -3.14 -5.15
CA ALA A 111 -6.53 -3.47 -6.18
C ALA A 111 -5.87 -4.18 -7.37
N GLY A 112 -6.65 -4.99 -8.08
CA GLY A 112 -6.15 -5.79 -9.19
C GLY A 112 -5.38 -7.03 -8.71
N ARG A 113 -4.49 -7.55 -9.57
CA ARG A 113 -3.75 -8.79 -9.33
C ARG A 113 -2.43 -8.54 -8.62
N VAL A 114 -2.00 -9.58 -7.91
CA VAL A 114 -0.67 -9.71 -7.31
C VAL A 114 0.01 -10.88 -8.00
N ILE A 115 1.10 -10.62 -8.71
CA ILE A 115 1.74 -11.60 -9.58
C ILE A 115 3.23 -11.64 -9.28
N ILE A 116 3.83 -12.83 -9.21
CA ILE A 116 5.28 -12.97 -9.25
C ILE A 116 5.65 -13.30 -10.70
N LYS A 117 6.45 -12.42 -11.30
CA LYS A 117 7.04 -12.64 -12.63
C LYS A 117 8.44 -13.23 -12.49
N ILE A 118 8.77 -14.10 -13.44
CA ILE A 118 10.05 -14.77 -13.53
C ILE A 118 10.77 -14.19 -14.75
N TYR A 119 12.03 -13.79 -14.55
CA TYR A 119 12.93 -13.31 -15.57
C TYR A 119 14.18 -14.19 -15.62
N ASP A 120 14.81 -14.22 -16.79
CA ASP A 120 16.13 -14.83 -17.02
C ASP A 120 17.27 -13.99 -16.44
#